data_AF-A0A356EK31-F1
#
_entry.id   AF-A0A356EK31-F1
#
_cell.length_a   1.000
_cell.length_b   1.000
_cell.length_c   1.000
_cell.angle_alpha   90.00
_cell.angle_beta   90.00
_cell.angle_gamma   90.00
#
_symmetry.space_group_name_H-M   'P 1'
#
loop_
_entity.id
_entity.type
_entity.pdbx_description
1 polymer ?
#
loop_
_entity_poly.entity_id
_entity_poly.type
_entity_poly.pdbx_seq_one_letter_code
_entity_poly.pdbx_strand_id
1 'polypeptide(L)'
;MNWLQTHYAHVAGYVRSMTPGSRAVAGLLLLVIVASAVYLHVCPLTVATESLLGEQALAPDELGRIQLALADAGMSCDVAESRALIPRGRRAEY
;
A
#
# COMPACT_ATOMS: atom_id res chain seq x y z
N MET A 1 -18.60 17.47 -22.67
CA MET A 1 -17.73 16.73 -23.63
C MET A 1 -16.63 17.61 -24.24
N ASN A 2 -16.82 18.92 -24.42
CA ASN A 2 -15.80 19.82 -24.98
C ASN A 2 -14.50 19.94 -24.16
N TRP A 3 -14.59 19.95 -22.81
CA TRP A 3 -13.42 20.11 -21.93
C TRP A 3 -12.35 19.02 -22.13
N LEU A 4 -12.76 17.76 -22.24
CA LEU A 4 -11.85 16.63 -22.43
C LEU A 4 -11.11 16.70 -23.77
N GLN A 5 -11.82 17.13 -24.82
CA GLN A 5 -11.27 17.26 -26.16
C GLN A 5 -10.27 18.42 -26.26
N THR A 6 -10.55 19.54 -25.59
CA THR A 6 -9.63 20.68 -25.51
C THR A 6 -8.33 20.32 -24.80
N HIS A 7 -8.40 19.61 -23.67
CA HIS A 7 -7.20 19.18 -22.94
C HIS A 7 -6.37 18.16 -23.73
N TYR A 8 -7.03 17.21 -24.38
CA TYR A 8 -6.34 16.26 -25.26
C TYR A 8 -5.60 16.98 -26.40
N ALA A 9 -6.22 17.97 -27.03
CA ALA A 9 -5.60 18.74 -28.11
C ALA A 9 -4.37 19.53 -27.62
N HIS A 10 -4.42 20.11 -26.42
CA HIS A 10 -3.27 20.81 -25.83
C HIS A 10 -2.10 19.87 -25.54
N VAL A 11 -2.37 18.72 -24.92
CA VAL A 11 -1.33 17.74 -24.60
C VAL A 11 -0.73 17.14 -25.87
N ALA A 12 -1.57 16.78 -26.85
CA ALA A 12 -1.12 16.25 -28.14
C ALA A 12 -0.27 17.28 -28.91
N GLY A 13 -0.67 18.56 -28.88
CA GLY A 13 0.12 19.65 -29.46
C GLY A 13 1.49 19.79 -28.81
N TYR A 14 1.56 19.74 -27.47
CA TYR A 14 2.81 19.83 -26.73
C TYR A 14 3.75 18.66 -27.03
N VAL A 15 3.25 17.42 -27.00
CA VAL A 15 4.04 16.22 -27.35
C VAL A 15 4.51 16.25 -28.80
N ARG A 16 3.76 16.87 -29.71
CA ARG A 16 4.15 17.00 -31.12
C ARG A 16 5.15 18.12 -31.37
N SER A 17 5.18 19.15 -30.52
CA SER A 17 6.20 20.22 -30.53
C SER A 17 7.55 19.80 -29.93
N MET A 18 7.58 18.68 -29.20
CA MET A 18 8.80 18.14 -28.59
C MET A 18 9.75 17.50 -29.62
N THR A 19 11.06 17.63 -29.38
CA THR A 19 12.08 16.96 -30.19
C THR A 19 11.96 15.43 -30.04
N PRO A 20 12.32 14.63 -31.06
CA PRO A 20 12.12 13.18 -31.04
C PRO A 20 12.72 12.49 -29.81
N GLY A 21 13.91 12.93 -29.38
CA GLY A 21 14.58 12.41 -28.18
C GLY A 21 13.82 12.71 -26.89
N SER A 22 13.28 13.92 -26.73
CA SER A 22 12.49 14.28 -25.54
C SER A 22 11.18 13.50 -25.44
N ARG A 23 10.56 13.13 -26.57
CA ARG A 23 9.35 12.29 -26.61
C ARG A 23 9.64 10.87 -26.09
N ALA A 24 10.79 10.30 -26.46
CA ALA A 24 11.20 8.99 -25.98
C ALA A 24 11.42 8.98 -24.46
N VAL A 25 12.12 10.00 -23.93
CA VAL A 25 12.36 10.13 -22.48
C VAL A 25 11.05 10.35 -21.72
N ALA A 26 10.17 11.22 -22.21
CA ALA A 26 8.87 11.45 -21.59
C ALA A 26 8.00 10.18 -21.56
N GLY A 27 7.99 9.41 -22.64
CA GLY A 27 7.30 8.11 -22.70
C GLY A 27 7.87 7.09 -21.72
N LEU A 28 9.20 7.04 -21.59
CA LEU A 28 9.88 6.12 -20.68
C LEU A 28 9.60 6.48 -19.20
N LEU A 29 9.61 7.77 -18.87
CA LEU A 29 9.21 8.26 -17.54
C LEU A 29 7.75 7.93 -17.23
N LEU A 30 6.85 8.16 -18.19
CA LEU A 30 5.44 7.82 -18.02
C LEU A 30 5.25 6.32 -17.76
N LEU A 31 5.98 5.47 -18.49
CA LEU A 31 5.95 4.03 -18.31
C LEU A 31 6.41 3.62 -16.90
N VAL A 32 7.48 4.22 -16.39
CA VAL A 32 7.95 3.96 -15.02
C VAL A 32 6.90 4.37 -13.99
N ILE A 33 6.28 5.53 -14.16
CA ILE A 33 5.23 6.01 -13.25
C ILE A 33 4.05 5.02 -13.20
N VAL A 34 3.60 4.57 -14.38
CA VAL A 34 2.52 3.57 -14.47
C VAL A 34 2.94 2.25 -13.84
N ALA A 35 4.15 1.77 -14.11
CA ALA A 35 4.67 0.54 -13.51
C ALA A 35 4.75 0.63 -11.98
N SER A 36 5.19 1.77 -11.42
CA SER A 36 5.21 2.00 -9.97
C SER A 36 3.80 2.04 -9.37
N ALA A 37 2.85 2.67 -10.04
CA ALA A 37 1.46 2.70 -9.58
C ALA A 37 0.85 1.29 -9.58
N VAL A 38 1.07 0.52 -10.64
CA VAL A 38 0.65 -0.89 -10.71
C VAL A 38 1.33 -1.70 -9.61
N TYR A 39 2.63 -1.52 -9.40
CA TYR A 39 3.37 -2.21 -8.34
C TYR A 39 2.78 -1.92 -6.95
N LEU A 40 2.43 -0.67 -6.65
CA LEU A 40 1.77 -0.29 -5.39
C LEU A 40 0.38 -0.92 -5.21
N HIS A 41 -0.34 -1.17 -6.30
CA HIS A 41 -1.65 -1.82 -6.24
C HIS A 41 -1.57 -3.34 -6.17
N VAL A 42 -0.56 -3.95 -6.81
CA VAL A 42 -0.39 -5.41 -6.87
C VAL A 42 0.36 -5.94 -5.66
N CYS A 43 1.40 -5.24 -5.21
CA CYS A 43 2.06 -5.53 -3.95
C CYS A 43 1.34 -4.75 -2.86
N PRO A 44 0.48 -5.38 -2.04
CA PRO A 44 0.04 -4.72 -0.81
C PRO A 44 1.30 -4.34 -0.05
N LEU A 45 1.42 -3.06 0.30
CA LEU A 45 2.36 -2.62 1.35
C LEU A 45 2.11 -3.57 2.52
N THR A 46 3.02 -4.51 2.75
CA THR A 46 2.97 -5.36 3.93
C THR A 46 2.93 -4.41 5.09
N VAL A 47 1.75 -4.32 5.72
CA VAL A 47 1.54 -3.39 6.81
C VAL A 47 2.56 -3.80 7.85
N ALA A 48 3.55 -2.94 8.11
CA ALA A 48 4.60 -3.26 9.06
C ALA A 48 3.90 -3.71 10.34
N THR A 49 4.11 -4.96 10.74
CA THR A 49 3.49 -5.52 11.94
C THR A 49 4.43 -5.31 13.12
N GLU A 50 3.86 -5.01 14.28
CA GLU A 50 4.60 -4.88 15.54
C GLU A 50 3.93 -5.78 16.57
N SER A 51 4.69 -6.29 17.53
CA SER A 51 4.12 -7.13 18.57
C SER A 51 3.21 -6.32 19.50
N LEU A 52 1.99 -6.81 19.74
CA LEU A 52 0.99 -6.21 20.61
C LEU A 52 1.53 -5.97 22.03
N LEU A 53 2.27 -6.95 22.55
CA LEU A 53 2.80 -6.97 23.91
C LEU A 53 4.33 -6.80 23.94
N GLY A 54 4.92 -6.26 22.88
CA GLY A 54 6.36 -6.07 22.76
C GLY A 54 7.13 -7.39 22.63
N GLU A 55 8.26 -7.53 23.32
CA GLU A 55 9.15 -8.70 23.22
C GLU A 55 8.64 -9.94 23.98
N GLN A 56 7.48 -9.84 24.63
CA GLN A 56 6.96 -10.88 25.52
C GLN A 56 6.44 -12.07 24.72
N ALA A 57 7.07 -13.24 24.95
CA ALA A 57 6.60 -14.50 24.39
C ALA A 57 5.34 -14.96 25.15
N LEU A 58 4.28 -15.24 24.41
CA LEU A 58 3.00 -15.67 24.96
C LEU A 58 2.85 -17.18 24.85
N ALA A 59 2.23 -17.81 25.85
CA ALA A 59 1.88 -19.21 25.72
C ALA A 59 0.78 -19.39 24.64
N PRO A 60 0.69 -20.57 23.99
CA PRO A 60 -0.32 -20.82 22.95
C PRO A 60 -1.76 -20.61 23.44
N ASP A 61 -2.05 -20.94 24.71
CA ASP A 61 -3.36 -20.73 25.34
C ASP A 61 -3.68 -19.24 25.51
N GLU A 62 -2.68 -18.43 25.85
CA GLU A 62 -2.82 -16.98 26.01
C GLU A 62 -3.04 -16.29 24.66
N LEU A 63 -2.34 -16.73 23.60
CA LEU A 63 -2.56 -16.25 22.23
C LEU A 63 -3.98 -16.54 21.75
N GLY A 64 -4.53 -17.70 22.10
CA GLY A 64 -5.92 -18.04 21.79
C GLY A 64 -6.91 -17.11 22.49
N ARG A 65 -6.70 -16.84 23.78
CA ARG A 65 -7.55 -15.90 24.55
C ARG A 65 -7.48 -14.47 24.02
N ILE A 66 -6.28 -14.00 23.67
CA ILE A 66 -6.08 -12.65 23.11
C ILE A 66 -6.78 -12.54 21.76
N GLN A 67 -6.63 -13.54 20.87
CA GLN A 67 -7.33 -13.55 19.58
C GLN A 67 -8.85 -13.53 19.74
N LEU A 68 -9.38 -14.29 20.69
CA LEU A 68 -10.82 -14.30 21.00
C LEU A 68 -11.31 -12.93 21.51
N ALA A 69 -10.56 -12.31 22.42
CA ALA A 69 -10.89 -10.98 22.94
C ALA A 69 -10.83 -9.89 21.85
N LEU A 70 -9.83 -9.96 20.96
CA LEU A 70 -9.73 -9.06 19.81
C LEU A 70 -10.87 -9.29 18.83
N ALA A 71 -11.24 -10.54 18.55
CA ALA A 71 -12.35 -10.88 17.67
C ALA A 71 -13.70 -10.36 18.20
N ASP A 72 -13.92 -10.42 19.52
CA ASP A 72 -15.11 -9.86 20.17
C ASP A 72 -15.17 -8.33 20.02
N ALA A 73 -14.01 -7.67 20.02
CA ALA A 73 -13.88 -6.24 19.72
C ALA A 73 -13.90 -5.91 18.20
N GLY A 74 -14.14 -6.90 17.33
CA GLY A 74 -14.14 -6.73 15.87
C GLY A 74 -12.76 -6.50 15.25
N MET A 75 -11.70 -6.85 15.98
CA MET A 75 -10.30 -6.65 15.62
C MET A 75 -9.60 -8.00 15.34
N SER A 76 -8.51 -7.97 14.58
CA SER A 76 -7.77 -9.18 14.21
C SER A 76 -6.26 -8.95 14.32
N CYS A 77 -5.57 -9.85 15.00
CA CYS A 77 -4.10 -9.88 15.05
C CYS A 77 -3.57 -11.10 14.30
N ASP A 78 -2.39 -10.96 13.70
CA ASP A 78 -1.65 -12.08 13.14
C ASP A 78 -0.83 -12.77 14.23
N VAL A 79 -0.45 -14.03 14.07
CA VAL A 79 0.36 -14.75 15.08
C VAL A 79 1.62 -15.31 14.43
N ALA A 80 2.78 -14.90 14.94
CA ALA A 80 4.06 -15.43 14.52
C ALA A 80 4.94 -15.70 15.74
N GLU A 81 5.60 -16.87 15.78
CA GLU A 81 6.63 -17.22 16.78
C GLU A 81 6.22 -16.89 18.24
N SER A 82 4.99 -17.25 18.61
CA SER A 82 4.44 -17.03 19.95
C SER A 82 4.21 -15.55 20.31
N ARG A 83 4.05 -14.67 19.31
CA ARG A 83 3.73 -13.26 19.46
C ARG A 83 2.46 -12.92 18.68
N ALA A 84 1.60 -12.11 19.28
CA ALA A 84 0.48 -11.49 18.58
C ALA A 84 0.97 -10.22 17.87
N LEU A 85 0.86 -10.20 16.56
CA LEU A 85 1.29 -9.12 15.69
C LEU A 85 0.09 -8.25 15.30
N ILE A 86 0.23 -6.94 15.46
CA ILE A 86 -0.76 -5.96 15.04
C ILE A 86 -0.20 -5.04 13.96
N PRO A 87 -1.05 -4.53 13.05
CA PRO A 87 -0.61 -3.54 12.07
C PRO A 87 -0.18 -2.25 12.78
N ARG A 88 1.08 -1.83 12.56
CA ARG A 88 1.71 -0.71 13.27
C ARG A 88 0.96 0.61 13.12
N GLY A 89 0.26 0.80 12.01
CA GLY A 89 -0.58 1.97 11.75
C GLY A 89 -1.86 2.03 12.58
N ARG A 90 -2.25 0.95 13.28
CA ARG A 90 -3.46 0.89 14.11
C ARG A 90 -3.16 0.71 15.61
N ARG A 91 -1.90 0.88 16.04
CA ARG A 91 -1.51 0.68 17.44
C ARG A 91 -2.31 1.52 18.45
N ALA A 92 -2.84 2.68 18.06
CA ALA A 92 -3.66 3.49 18.96
C ALA A 92 -5.07 2.91 19.20
N GLU A 93 -5.52 1.96 18.36
CA GLU A 93 -6.82 1.31 18.45
C GLU A 93 -6.77 -0.02 19.24
N TYR A 94 -5.56 -0.59 19.42
CA TYR A 94 -5.29 -1.87 20.08
C TYR A 94 -4.63 -1.69 21.45
#